data_AF-A0A8S0S9Y8-F1
#
_entry.id   AF-A0A8S0S9Y8-F1
#
_cell.length_a   1.000
_cell.length_b   1.000
_cell.length_c   1.000
_cell.angle_alpha   90.00
_cell.angle_beta   90.00
_cell.angle_gamma   90.00
#
_symmetry.space_group_name_H-M   'P 1'
#
loop_
_entity.id
_entity.type
_entity.pdbx_description
1 polymer ?
#
loop_
_entity_poly.entity_id
_entity_poly.type
_entity_poly.pdbx_seq_one_letter_code
_entity_poly.pdbx_strand_id
1 'polypeptide(L)'
;MKTGAKFIVLHPSIHKPGGGGALVVALSHRTWLLVLLLFFAFTFGFTLITIRDATRTSRPNRSATAKAATDAPLPRPVFDALLHYASINDTASGRMSSAELKSISAVLRRCAAPCNFLVFGIAHETLLWNSLNYNGRTVIVDESSYLVSKLEEKHPRIEAYDVQFTTKVSELHPLMAHYRLQKKNECRPVQNLLFSDCKLAINDLPNHIYDVPWDIILIDGPRGYFPAAPGRMTAIFTAGVLARSKRGGVDKTHVFVHEIEREVEKLCSDEFLCRDNLVETKENLGHFVVSKMTAARGFEFCPTPIHHSHRN
;
A
#
# COMPACT_ATOMS: atom_id res chain seq x y z
N MET A 1 -48.06 -17.07 5.54
CA MET A 1 -47.62 -18.38 5.01
C MET A 1 -46.43 -18.11 4.11
N LYS A 2 -45.20 -18.39 4.59
CA LYS A 2 -44.37 -19.56 4.21
C LYS A 2 -44.28 -19.76 2.69
N THR A 3 -43.07 -19.60 2.15
CA THR A 3 -42.27 -20.58 1.38
C THR A 3 -41.19 -19.76 0.63
N GLY A 4 -39.91 -19.82 0.95
CA GLY A 4 -39.07 -21.02 1.08
C GLY A 4 -38.34 -21.23 -0.24
N ALA A 5 -37.27 -20.45 -0.47
CA ALA A 5 -36.43 -20.60 -1.65
C ALA A 5 -35.72 -21.96 -1.60
N LYS A 6 -35.98 -22.79 -2.61
CA LYS A 6 -35.37 -24.12 -2.75
C LYS A 6 -33.94 -23.96 -3.27
N PHE A 7 -32.98 -24.37 -2.47
CA PHE A 7 -31.60 -24.59 -2.88
C PHE A 7 -31.54 -25.65 -3.99
N ILE A 8 -30.89 -25.31 -5.11
CA ILE A 8 -30.51 -26.28 -6.14
C ILE A 8 -29.11 -26.77 -5.78
N VAL A 9 -29.02 -27.96 -5.21
CA VAL A 9 -27.77 -28.70 -5.02
C VAL A 9 -27.57 -29.55 -6.26
N LEU A 10 -26.56 -29.22 -7.07
CA LEU A 10 -26.13 -30.05 -8.19
C LEU A 10 -25.18 -31.13 -7.65
N HIS A 11 -25.66 -32.37 -7.58
CA HIS A 11 -24.81 -33.54 -7.40
C HIS A 11 -24.08 -33.86 -8.72
N PRO A 12 -22.75 -34.09 -8.72
CA PRO A 12 -22.07 -34.64 -9.88
C PRO A 12 -22.44 -36.12 -10.07
N SER A 13 -23.07 -36.42 -11.21
CA SER A 13 -23.39 -37.79 -11.63
C SER A 13 -22.13 -38.54 -12.04
N ILE A 14 -21.86 -39.67 -11.38
CA ILE A 14 -20.84 -40.64 -11.79
C ILE A 14 -21.42 -41.45 -12.95
N HIS A 15 -21.08 -41.04 -14.19
CA HIS A 15 -21.29 -41.86 -15.37
C HIS A 15 -20.04 -42.65 -15.70
N LYS A 16 -20.15 -43.97 -15.50
CA LYS A 16 -19.30 -45.03 -16.04
C LYS A 16 -19.42 -45.05 -17.58
N PRO A 17 -18.34 -44.88 -18.36
CA PRO A 17 -18.40 -45.16 -19.78
C PRO A 17 -18.09 -46.65 -20.01
N GLY A 18 -19.07 -47.36 -20.55
CA GLY A 18 -18.86 -48.63 -21.20
C GLY A 18 -18.25 -48.44 -22.59
N GLY A 19 -17.33 -49.34 -22.93
CA GLY A 19 -17.02 -49.86 -24.27
C GLY A 19 -17.10 -48.91 -25.47
N GLY A 20 -15.95 -48.36 -25.86
CA GLY A 20 -15.67 -47.83 -27.19
C GLY A 20 -14.18 -47.98 -27.48
N GLY A 21 -13.83 -48.62 -28.59
CA GLY A 21 -12.51 -49.23 -28.84
C GLY A 21 -11.31 -48.31 -28.69
N ALA A 22 -10.36 -48.74 -27.86
CA ALA A 22 -8.97 -48.35 -27.92
C ALA A 22 -8.14 -49.63 -28.00
N LEU A 23 -7.23 -49.67 -28.96
CA LEU A 23 -6.33 -50.78 -29.26
C LEU A 23 -5.49 -51.13 -28.02
N VAL A 24 -5.96 -52.05 -27.17
CA VAL A 24 -5.14 -52.60 -26.09
C VAL A 24 -4.21 -53.62 -26.75
N VAL A 25 -3.10 -53.14 -27.30
CA VAL A 25 -1.98 -54.01 -27.60
C VAL A 25 -1.53 -54.58 -26.26
N ALA A 26 -1.73 -55.88 -26.04
CA ALA A 26 -1.17 -56.59 -24.91
C ALA A 26 0.36 -56.62 -25.07
N LEU A 27 1.02 -55.53 -24.66
CA LEU A 27 2.46 -55.40 -24.66
C LEU A 27 3.00 -56.29 -23.54
N SER A 28 3.78 -57.30 -23.92
CA SER A 28 4.50 -58.21 -23.02
C SER A 28 5.27 -57.43 -21.94
N HIS A 29 5.47 -58.03 -20.76
CA HIS A 29 6.24 -57.43 -19.66
C HIS A 29 7.63 -56.92 -20.09
N ARG A 30 8.21 -57.51 -21.16
CA ARG A 30 9.46 -57.09 -21.80
C ARG A 30 9.36 -55.76 -22.55
N THR A 31 8.25 -55.47 -23.20
CA THR A 31 8.08 -54.19 -23.92
C THR A 31 7.75 -53.05 -22.97
N TRP A 32 7.08 -53.31 -21.83
CA TRP A 32 6.90 -52.30 -20.79
C TRP A 32 8.22 -51.93 -20.09
N LEU A 33 9.10 -52.91 -19.85
CA LEU A 33 10.47 -52.66 -19.37
C LEU A 33 11.28 -51.79 -20.33
N LEU A 34 11.16 -52.03 -21.65
CA LEU A 34 11.85 -51.21 -22.65
C LEU A 34 11.34 -49.77 -22.67
N VAL A 35 10.03 -49.55 -22.54
CA VAL A 35 9.45 -48.20 -22.46
C VAL A 35 9.92 -47.46 -21.20
N LEU A 36 9.97 -48.15 -20.05
CA LEU A 36 10.50 -47.58 -18.81
C LEU A 36 11.98 -47.21 -18.93
N LEU A 37 12.80 -48.10 -19.48
CA LEU A 37 14.23 -47.84 -19.68
C LEU A 37 14.48 -46.66 -20.62
N LEU A 38 13.69 -46.53 -21.70
CA LEU A 38 13.77 -45.39 -22.61
C LEU A 38 13.35 -44.08 -21.93
N PHE A 39 12.31 -44.12 -21.10
CA PHE A 39 11.87 -42.94 -20.32
C PHE A 39 12.94 -42.50 -19.31
N PHE A 40 13.57 -43.44 -18.61
CA PHE A 40 14.67 -43.12 -17.68
C PHE A 40 15.93 -42.62 -18.42
N ALA A 41 16.26 -43.20 -19.57
CA ALA A 41 17.38 -42.71 -20.39
C ALA A 41 17.12 -41.28 -20.92
N PHE A 42 15.88 -40.97 -21.31
CA PHE A 42 15.51 -39.64 -21.79
C PHE A 42 15.54 -38.58 -20.68
N THR A 43 15.00 -38.89 -19.50
CA THR A 43 15.05 -37.99 -18.33
C THR A 43 16.48 -37.78 -17.81
N PHE A 44 17.32 -38.81 -17.86
CA PHE A 44 18.74 -38.71 -17.52
C PHE A 44 19.52 -37.86 -18.55
N GLY A 45 19.23 -38.02 -19.85
CA GLY A 45 19.80 -37.16 -20.90
C GLY A 45 19.39 -35.69 -20.75
N PHE A 46 18.11 -35.44 -20.46
CA PHE A 46 17.58 -34.09 -20.27
C PHE A 46 18.19 -33.38 -19.05
N THR A 47 18.39 -34.10 -17.94
CA THR A 47 19.05 -33.56 -16.74
C THR A 47 20.53 -33.25 -16.95
N LEU A 48 21.26 -34.06 -17.72
CA LEU A 48 22.65 -33.75 -18.07
C LEU A 48 22.80 -32.50 -18.95
N ILE A 49 21.83 -32.23 -19.83
CA ILE A 49 21.83 -31.03 -20.67
C ILE A 49 21.56 -29.78 -19.83
N THR A 50 20.58 -29.81 -18.92
CA THR A 50 20.24 -28.67 -18.06
C THR A 50 21.34 -28.35 -17.03
N ILE A 51 22.05 -29.35 -16.50
CA ILE A 51 23.19 -29.15 -15.58
C ILE A 51 24.41 -28.57 -16.32
N ARG A 52 24.60 -28.93 -17.61
CA ARG A 52 25.71 -28.44 -18.43
C ARG A 52 25.53 -26.97 -18.84
N ASP A 53 24.30 -26.48 -18.98
CA ASP A 53 24.03 -25.05 -19.17
C ASP A 53 24.12 -24.25 -17.86
N ALA A 54 23.76 -24.83 -16.71
CA ALA A 54 23.94 -24.21 -15.40
C ALA A 54 25.42 -24.00 -15.02
N THR A 55 26.33 -24.83 -15.55
CA THR A 55 27.78 -24.73 -15.27
C THR A 55 28.52 -23.76 -16.19
N ARG A 56 27.99 -23.45 -17.39
CA ARG A 56 28.59 -22.51 -18.35
C ARG A 56 28.34 -21.04 -18.05
N THR A 57 27.43 -20.71 -17.14
CA THR A 57 27.14 -19.33 -16.70
C THR A 57 27.96 -18.87 -15.48
N SER A 58 28.79 -19.73 -14.88
CA SER A 58 29.69 -19.33 -13.79
C SER A 58 31.05 -18.82 -14.32
N ARG A 59 31.05 -17.63 -14.95
CA ARG A 59 32.30 -16.85 -15.04
C ARG A 59 32.60 -16.29 -13.66
N PRO A 60 33.85 -16.35 -13.15
CA PRO A 60 34.19 -15.74 -11.88
C PRO A 60 34.20 -14.22 -12.09
N ASN A 61 33.14 -13.55 -11.65
CA ASN A 61 33.16 -12.10 -11.56
C ASN A 61 34.19 -11.74 -10.49
N ARG A 62 35.27 -11.07 -10.92
CA ARG A 62 36.27 -10.47 -10.04
C ARG A 62 35.53 -9.65 -8.99
N SER A 63 35.57 -10.15 -7.77
CA SER A 63 34.94 -9.56 -6.59
C SER A 63 35.75 -8.32 -6.22
N ALA A 64 35.51 -7.21 -6.91
CA ALA A 64 35.78 -5.92 -6.31
C ALA A 64 34.85 -5.81 -5.09
N THR A 65 35.44 -5.62 -3.93
CA THR A 65 34.81 -5.37 -2.64
C THR A 65 33.78 -4.24 -2.71
N ALA A 66 32.55 -4.56 -3.11
CA ALA A 66 31.39 -3.65 -3.06
C ALA A 66 30.63 -3.80 -1.73
N LYS A 67 31.36 -3.90 -0.62
CA LYS A 67 30.80 -4.18 0.71
C LYS A 67 30.53 -2.91 1.54
N ALA A 68 30.27 -1.77 0.90
CA ALA A 68 30.06 -0.48 1.59
C ALA A 68 29.11 0.51 0.90
N ALA A 69 28.27 0.09 -0.06
CA ALA A 69 27.41 1.01 -0.83
C ALA A 69 25.92 0.98 -0.47
N THR A 70 25.48 0.13 0.48
CA THR A 70 24.04 -0.08 0.74
C THR A 70 23.39 0.96 1.65
N ASP A 71 24.18 1.80 2.33
CA ASP A 71 23.65 2.71 3.36
C ASP A 71 23.82 4.20 3.01
N ALA A 72 24.50 4.52 1.89
CA ALA A 72 24.72 5.91 1.50
C ALA A 72 23.42 6.52 0.95
N PRO A 73 23.00 7.71 1.42
CA PRO A 73 21.82 8.39 0.87
C PRO A 73 22.03 8.73 -0.61
N LEU A 74 20.92 8.90 -1.34
CA LEU A 74 20.96 9.29 -2.75
C LEU A 74 21.81 10.56 -2.92
N PRO A 75 22.81 10.59 -3.83
CA PRO A 75 23.64 11.77 -4.04
C PRO A 75 22.80 13.01 -4.35
N ARG A 76 23.12 14.14 -3.72
CA ARG A 76 22.33 15.39 -3.86
C ARG A 76 22.05 15.78 -5.32
N PRO A 77 23.03 15.77 -6.25
CA PRO A 77 22.74 16.12 -7.64
C PRO A 77 21.72 15.19 -8.31
N VAL A 78 21.70 13.91 -7.94
CA VAL A 78 20.71 12.94 -8.46
C VAL A 78 19.33 13.21 -7.88
N PHE A 79 19.26 13.45 -6.57
CA PHE A 79 18.01 13.84 -5.89
C PHE A 79 17.41 15.11 -6.51
N ASP A 80 18.23 16.15 -6.67
CA ASP A 80 17.81 17.44 -7.21
C ASP A 80 17.41 17.34 -8.69
N ALA A 81 18.11 16.52 -9.49
CA ALA A 81 17.76 16.26 -10.88
C ALA A 81 16.42 15.52 -11.02
N LEU A 82 16.18 14.47 -10.23
CA LEU A 82 14.90 13.75 -10.23
C LEU A 82 13.73 14.67 -9.90
N LEU A 83 13.91 15.50 -8.87
CA LEU A 83 12.90 16.49 -8.47
C LEU A 83 12.69 17.56 -9.56
N HIS A 84 13.77 18.05 -10.18
CA HIS A 84 13.70 18.99 -11.29
C HIS A 84 12.85 18.40 -12.42
N TYR A 85 13.23 17.26 -12.99
CA TYR A 85 12.54 16.67 -14.14
C TYR A 85 11.11 16.23 -13.84
N ALA A 86 10.80 15.78 -12.62
CA ALA A 86 9.42 15.46 -12.23
C ALA A 86 8.52 16.69 -12.17
N SER A 87 9.09 17.86 -11.84
CA SER A 87 8.37 19.13 -11.72
C SER A 87 8.28 19.94 -13.03
N ILE A 88 8.93 19.52 -14.10
CA ILE A 88 8.82 20.20 -15.41
C ILE A 88 7.47 19.86 -16.05
N ASN A 89 6.81 20.86 -16.62
CA ASN A 89 5.48 20.75 -17.26
C ASN A 89 4.35 20.31 -16.33
N ASP A 90 4.27 20.94 -15.16
CA ASP A 90 3.21 20.77 -14.16
C ASP A 90 1.83 21.36 -14.57
N THR A 91 1.62 21.68 -15.86
CA THR A 91 0.36 22.30 -16.31
C THR A 91 -0.80 21.31 -16.46
N ALA A 92 -0.57 20.01 -16.21
CA ALA A 92 -1.62 18.99 -16.30
C ALA A 92 -2.33 18.82 -14.95
N SER A 93 -3.66 18.97 -14.98
CA SER A 93 -4.55 18.81 -13.83
C SER A 93 -4.32 17.50 -13.09
N GLY A 94 -4.26 17.55 -11.76
CA GLY A 94 -4.09 16.39 -10.88
C GLY A 94 -2.63 16.00 -10.58
N ARG A 95 -1.66 16.79 -11.03
CA ARG A 95 -0.24 16.62 -10.66
C ARG A 95 0.13 17.56 -9.51
N MET A 96 1.17 17.19 -8.78
CA MET A 96 1.73 18.04 -7.73
C MET A 96 2.71 19.06 -8.30
N SER A 97 2.61 20.27 -7.77
CA SER A 97 3.47 21.37 -8.17
C SER A 97 4.89 21.26 -7.68
N SER A 98 5.79 22.04 -8.31
CA SER A 98 7.18 22.13 -7.86
C SER A 98 7.29 22.48 -6.37
N ALA A 99 6.38 23.30 -5.85
CA ALA A 99 6.37 23.69 -4.43
C ALA A 99 5.93 22.52 -3.53
N GLU A 100 4.89 21.80 -3.95
CA GLU A 100 4.35 20.63 -3.24
C GLU A 100 5.35 19.47 -3.22
N LEU A 101 5.92 19.15 -4.39
CA LEU A 101 6.98 18.13 -4.53
C LEU A 101 8.17 18.44 -3.64
N LYS A 102 8.60 19.71 -3.58
CA LYS A 102 9.70 20.16 -2.71
C LYS A 102 9.39 19.99 -1.22
N SER A 103 8.14 20.22 -0.80
CA SER A 103 7.76 20.05 0.61
C SER A 103 7.91 18.58 1.05
N ILE A 104 7.34 17.64 0.29
CA ILE A 104 7.44 16.19 0.57
C ILE A 104 8.91 15.73 0.49
N SER A 105 9.61 16.11 -0.59
CA SER A 105 11.00 15.74 -0.84
C SER A 105 11.94 16.24 0.26
N ALA A 106 11.68 17.43 0.81
CA ALA A 106 12.47 17.95 1.92
C ALA A 106 12.34 17.12 3.20
N VAL A 107 11.18 16.50 3.44
CA VAL A 107 10.99 15.56 4.56
C VAL A 107 11.67 14.22 4.25
N LEU A 108 11.46 13.65 3.06
CA LEU A 108 12.13 12.41 2.64
C LEU A 108 13.65 12.50 2.76
N ARG A 109 14.25 13.60 2.28
CA ARG A 109 15.70 13.82 2.35
C ARG A 109 16.26 13.86 3.78
N ARG A 110 15.44 14.21 4.77
CA ARG A 110 15.82 14.30 6.20
C ARG A 110 15.38 13.08 7.00
N CYS A 111 14.62 12.17 6.40
CA CYS A 111 14.15 10.97 7.06
C CYS A 111 15.33 10.03 7.33
N ALA A 112 15.40 9.46 8.53
CA ALA A 112 16.43 8.49 8.86
C ALA A 112 16.19 7.19 8.08
N ALA A 113 17.25 6.59 7.53
CA ALA A 113 17.13 5.31 6.82
C ALA A 113 17.09 4.14 7.82
N PRO A 114 16.26 3.10 7.57
CA PRO A 114 15.27 3.02 6.49
C PRO A 114 14.04 3.87 6.81
N CYS A 115 13.61 4.71 5.85
CA CYS A 115 12.40 5.52 5.98
C CYS A 115 11.20 4.74 5.45
N ASN A 116 10.19 4.50 6.29
CA ASN A 116 8.95 3.86 5.90
C ASN A 116 7.98 4.91 5.34
N PHE A 117 7.71 4.85 4.04
CA PHE A 117 6.85 5.77 3.33
C PHE A 117 5.62 5.05 2.75
N LEU A 118 4.44 5.38 3.23
CA LEU A 118 3.17 4.88 2.68
C LEU A 118 2.55 5.94 1.76
N VAL A 119 2.12 5.54 0.57
CA VAL A 119 1.46 6.41 -0.40
C VAL A 119 0.09 5.83 -0.73
N PHE A 120 -0.98 6.58 -0.45
CA PHE A 120 -2.30 6.30 -1.00
C PHE A 120 -2.43 7.01 -2.35
N GLY A 121 -2.74 6.28 -3.40
CA GLY A 121 -2.88 6.74 -4.78
C GLY A 121 -1.65 6.46 -5.65
N ILE A 122 -1.87 5.82 -6.80
CA ILE A 122 -0.93 5.80 -7.92
C ILE A 122 -1.10 7.10 -8.69
N ALA A 123 -0.08 7.95 -8.61
CA ALA A 123 0.00 9.20 -9.33
C ALA A 123 1.17 9.20 -10.33
N HIS A 124 1.34 10.30 -11.04
CA HIS A 124 2.51 10.50 -11.90
C HIS A 124 3.82 10.44 -11.11
N GLU A 125 3.79 10.90 -9.86
CA GLU A 125 4.93 11.02 -8.94
C GLU A 125 5.33 9.68 -8.31
N THR A 126 4.60 8.60 -8.56
CA THR A 126 4.83 7.27 -7.94
C THR A 126 6.29 6.81 -8.06
N LEU A 127 6.90 6.95 -9.24
CA LEU A 127 8.31 6.58 -9.44
C LEU A 127 9.27 7.53 -8.74
N LEU A 128 8.91 8.81 -8.61
CA LEU A 128 9.69 9.79 -7.88
C LEU A 128 9.76 9.39 -6.40
N TRP A 129 8.61 9.11 -5.78
CA TRP A 129 8.53 8.68 -4.37
C TRP A 129 9.35 7.44 -4.07
N ASN A 130 9.26 6.43 -4.93
CA ASN A 130 10.08 5.23 -4.77
C ASN A 130 11.58 5.52 -4.94
N SER A 131 11.95 6.39 -5.89
CA SER A 131 13.35 6.69 -6.17
C SER A 131 14.01 7.60 -5.13
N LEU A 132 13.29 8.61 -4.62
CA LEU A 132 13.80 9.51 -3.59
C LEU A 132 13.97 8.79 -2.24
N ASN A 133 13.23 7.71 -2.01
CA ASN A 133 13.35 6.86 -0.83
C ASN A 133 14.32 5.66 -1.04
N TYR A 134 15.45 5.87 -1.74
CA TYR A 134 16.35 4.84 -2.27
C TYR A 134 16.80 3.73 -1.28
N ASN A 135 16.96 4.05 0.02
CA ASN A 135 17.32 3.09 1.08
C ASN A 135 16.20 2.90 2.13
N GLY A 136 15.00 3.37 1.82
CA GLY A 136 13.83 3.17 2.65
C GLY A 136 12.90 2.11 2.05
N ARG A 137 11.70 2.05 2.59
CA ARG A 137 10.62 1.24 2.07
C ARG A 137 9.49 2.15 1.65
N THR A 138 9.13 2.11 0.37
CA THR A 138 7.95 2.83 -0.15
C THR A 138 6.89 1.81 -0.51
N VAL A 139 5.70 1.94 0.09
CA VAL A 139 4.53 1.12 -0.24
C VAL A 139 3.47 2.01 -0.85
N ILE A 140 2.92 1.60 -1.99
CA ILE A 140 1.84 2.31 -2.67
C ILE A 140 0.55 1.50 -2.55
N VAL A 141 -0.56 2.16 -2.28
CA VAL A 141 -1.89 1.53 -2.25
C VAL A 141 -2.87 2.33 -3.11
N ASP A 142 -3.70 1.65 -3.90
CA ASP A 142 -4.61 2.32 -4.84
C ASP A 142 -5.95 1.59 -4.97
N GLU A 143 -7.02 2.29 -5.39
CA GLU A 143 -8.32 1.66 -5.61
C GLU A 143 -8.38 0.75 -6.84
N SER A 144 -7.42 0.85 -7.75
CA SER A 144 -7.46 0.18 -9.05
C SER A 144 -6.48 -1.00 -9.12
N SER A 145 -7.02 -2.22 -9.00
CA SER A 145 -6.27 -3.46 -9.24
C SER A 145 -5.61 -3.52 -10.62
N TYR A 146 -6.23 -2.89 -11.62
CA TYR A 146 -5.64 -2.76 -12.96
C TYR A 146 -4.39 -1.86 -12.96
N LEU A 147 -4.45 -0.67 -12.33
CA LEU A 147 -3.29 0.24 -12.29
C LEU A 147 -2.16 -0.36 -11.46
N VAL A 148 -2.47 -1.01 -10.33
CA VAL A 148 -1.49 -1.74 -9.51
C VAL A 148 -0.79 -2.82 -10.33
N SER A 149 -1.56 -3.71 -10.97
CA SER A 149 -0.99 -4.78 -11.81
C SER A 149 -0.09 -4.23 -12.93
N LYS A 150 -0.50 -3.13 -13.56
CA LYS A 150 0.28 -2.48 -14.63
C LYS A 150 1.55 -1.82 -14.11
N LEU A 151 1.50 -1.22 -12.92
CA LEU A 151 2.65 -0.62 -12.28
C LEU A 151 3.70 -1.69 -11.94
N GLU A 152 3.28 -2.79 -11.35
CA GLU A 152 4.17 -3.91 -11.00
C GLU A 152 4.77 -4.59 -12.24
N GLU A 153 3.97 -4.82 -13.30
CA GLU A 153 4.44 -5.36 -14.58
C GLU A 153 5.58 -4.51 -15.17
N LYS A 154 5.40 -3.17 -15.15
CA LYS A 154 6.37 -2.23 -15.73
C LYS A 154 7.56 -1.96 -14.80
N HIS A 155 7.36 -2.08 -13.49
CA HIS A 155 8.35 -1.75 -12.45
C HIS A 155 8.41 -2.84 -11.38
N PRO A 156 9.08 -3.99 -11.65
CA PRO A 156 9.05 -5.18 -10.77
C PRO A 156 9.65 -5.02 -9.36
N ARG A 157 10.19 -3.84 -9.02
CA ARG A 157 10.76 -3.54 -7.70
C ARG A 157 9.86 -2.61 -6.87
N ILE A 158 8.74 -2.17 -7.42
CA ILE A 158 7.77 -1.38 -6.67
C ILE A 158 6.91 -2.32 -5.85
N GLU A 159 6.70 -1.95 -4.59
CA GLU A 159 5.75 -2.60 -3.71
C GLU A 159 4.41 -1.83 -3.78
N ALA A 160 3.40 -2.44 -4.39
CA ALA A 160 2.08 -1.84 -4.55
C ALA A 160 0.95 -2.83 -4.24
N TYR A 161 -0.19 -2.34 -3.76
CA TYR A 161 -1.35 -3.16 -3.45
C TYR A 161 -2.65 -2.46 -3.86
N ASP A 162 -3.62 -3.21 -4.39
CA ASP A 162 -4.97 -2.71 -4.52
C ASP A 162 -5.74 -2.85 -3.22
N VAL A 163 -6.57 -1.85 -2.92
CA VAL A 163 -7.31 -1.75 -1.66
C VAL A 163 -8.73 -1.29 -1.95
N GLN A 164 -9.70 -1.91 -1.29
CA GLN A 164 -11.09 -1.45 -1.43
C GLN A 164 -11.41 -0.23 -0.58
N PHE A 165 -11.68 0.89 -1.26
CA PHE A 165 -12.25 2.10 -0.66
C PHE A 165 -13.78 2.05 -0.74
N THR A 166 -14.43 1.70 0.37
CA THR A 166 -15.88 1.40 0.42
C THR A 166 -16.78 2.63 0.60
N THR A 167 -16.20 3.80 0.90
CA THR A 167 -16.93 5.06 1.12
C THR A 167 -16.97 5.93 -0.13
N LYS A 168 -18.02 6.75 -0.30
CA LYS A 168 -18.14 7.72 -1.40
C LYS A 168 -18.03 9.16 -0.94
N VAL A 169 -17.63 10.06 -1.84
CA VAL A 169 -17.59 11.51 -1.58
C VAL A 169 -18.94 12.04 -1.09
N SER A 170 -20.05 11.59 -1.67
CA SER A 170 -21.41 11.97 -1.27
C SER A 170 -21.78 11.55 0.16
N GLU A 171 -21.01 10.66 0.77
CA GLU A 171 -21.28 10.11 2.12
C GLU A 171 -20.52 10.86 3.22
N LEU A 172 -19.80 11.94 2.89
CA LEU A 172 -19.00 12.72 3.84
C LEU A 172 -19.78 13.04 5.13
N HIS A 173 -20.88 13.79 5.05
CA HIS A 173 -21.61 14.20 6.26
C HIS A 173 -22.21 13.01 7.04
N PRO A 174 -22.86 12.02 6.41
CA PRO A 174 -23.29 10.80 7.10
C PRO A 174 -22.14 10.06 7.82
N LEU A 175 -20.96 9.95 7.21
CA LEU A 175 -19.79 9.29 7.79
C LEU A 175 -19.23 10.09 8.97
N MET A 176 -19.19 11.42 8.89
CA MET A 176 -18.79 12.27 10.00
C MET A 176 -19.78 12.19 11.17
N ALA A 177 -21.08 12.10 10.90
CA ALA A 177 -22.09 11.85 11.93
C ALA A 177 -21.90 10.47 12.58
N HIS A 178 -21.63 9.43 11.79
CA HIS A 178 -21.30 8.09 12.29
C HIS A 178 -20.06 8.11 13.18
N TYR A 179 -18.99 8.77 12.75
CA TYR A 179 -17.77 8.92 13.56
C TYR A 179 -18.05 9.59 14.90
N ARG A 180 -18.82 10.69 14.93
CA ARG A 180 -19.14 11.39 16.18
C ARG A 180 -19.85 10.48 17.20
N LEU A 181 -20.66 9.53 16.73
CA LEU A 181 -21.31 8.52 17.57
C LEU A 181 -20.34 7.41 18.00
N GLN A 182 -19.39 7.03 17.14
CA GLN A 182 -18.50 5.87 17.35
C GLN A 182 -17.09 6.22 17.85
N LYS A 183 -16.74 7.50 18.03
CA LYS A 183 -15.39 7.93 18.43
C LYS A 183 -14.91 7.34 19.77
N LYS A 184 -15.85 7.00 20.67
CA LYS A 184 -15.54 6.34 21.95
C LYS A 184 -15.61 4.81 21.89
N ASN A 185 -15.96 4.23 20.74
CA ASN A 185 -16.13 2.79 20.53
C ASN A 185 -15.32 2.31 19.31
N GLU A 186 -15.95 2.15 18.14
CA GLU A 186 -15.30 1.55 16.97
C GLU A 186 -14.32 2.47 16.23
N CYS A 187 -14.47 3.80 16.33
CA CYS A 187 -13.69 4.75 15.53
C CYS A 187 -12.68 5.54 16.37
N ARG A 188 -11.76 4.84 17.04
CA ARG A 188 -10.80 5.43 17.98
C ARG A 188 -9.48 5.81 17.30
N PRO A 189 -8.73 6.80 17.84
CA PRO A 189 -7.42 7.19 17.33
C PRO A 189 -6.34 6.12 17.51
N VAL A 190 -6.47 5.28 18.54
CA VAL A 190 -5.58 4.14 18.79
C VAL A 190 -6.42 2.87 18.76
N GLN A 191 -6.24 2.06 17.71
CA GLN A 191 -7.04 0.85 17.49
C GLN A 191 -6.38 -0.13 16.51
N ASN A 192 -6.90 -1.35 16.47
CA ASN A 192 -6.53 -2.34 15.47
C ASN A 192 -7.40 -2.13 14.22
N LEU A 193 -6.80 -1.67 13.12
CA LEU A 193 -7.50 -1.43 11.87
C LEU A 193 -7.90 -2.72 11.12
N LEU A 194 -7.12 -3.79 11.24
CA LEU A 194 -7.40 -5.07 10.57
C LEU A 194 -8.74 -5.69 11.01
N PHE A 195 -9.14 -5.46 12.27
CA PHE A 195 -10.39 -5.95 12.84
C PHE A 195 -11.34 -4.81 13.24
N SER A 196 -11.20 -3.64 12.64
CA SER A 196 -12.03 -2.47 12.96
C SER A 196 -13.38 -2.55 12.25
N ASP A 197 -14.46 -2.36 13.00
CA ASP A 197 -15.83 -2.20 12.46
C ASP A 197 -16.19 -0.74 12.12
N CYS A 198 -15.27 0.22 12.34
CA CYS A 198 -15.47 1.61 11.92
C CYS A 198 -15.55 1.73 10.40
N LYS A 199 -16.62 2.35 9.89
CA LYS A 199 -16.83 2.57 8.45
C LYS A 199 -15.75 3.44 7.78
N LEU A 200 -14.96 4.16 8.56
CA LEU A 200 -13.85 4.99 8.07
C LEU A 200 -12.51 4.25 8.07
N ALA A 201 -12.42 3.06 8.66
CA ALA A 201 -11.20 2.28 8.70
C ALA A 201 -11.03 1.45 7.43
N ILE A 202 -9.82 1.45 6.88
CA ILE A 202 -9.43 0.51 5.83
C ILE A 202 -8.95 -0.78 6.51
N ASN A 203 -9.75 -1.85 6.42
CA ASN A 203 -9.45 -3.18 6.96
C ASN A 203 -8.97 -4.18 5.90
N ASP A 204 -8.74 -3.71 4.67
CA ASP A 204 -8.35 -4.50 3.49
C ASP A 204 -6.86 -4.28 3.08
N LEU A 205 -6.04 -3.69 3.95
CA LEU A 205 -4.58 -3.62 3.69
C LEU A 205 -3.95 -5.00 3.94
N PRO A 206 -2.86 -5.36 3.25
CA PRO A 206 -2.11 -6.57 3.59
C PRO A 206 -1.70 -6.55 5.07
N ASN A 207 -1.88 -7.66 5.79
CA ASN A 207 -1.73 -7.71 7.26
C ASN A 207 -0.48 -7.03 7.81
N HIS A 208 0.66 -7.21 7.12
CA HIS A 208 1.94 -6.71 7.57
C HIS A 208 2.06 -5.17 7.46
N ILE A 209 1.21 -4.49 6.67
CA ILE A 209 1.18 -3.04 6.48
C ILE A 209 0.67 -2.32 7.74
N TYR A 210 -0.21 -2.96 8.51
CA TYR A 210 -0.75 -2.39 9.75
C TYR A 210 0.30 -2.23 10.86
N ASP A 211 1.33 -3.07 10.87
CA ASP A 211 2.37 -3.10 11.91
C ASP A 211 3.61 -2.26 11.54
N VAL A 212 3.69 -1.72 10.32
CA VAL A 212 4.82 -0.89 9.91
C VAL A 212 4.81 0.44 10.66
N PRO A 213 5.93 0.85 11.29
CA PRO A 213 6.04 2.15 11.93
C PRO A 213 6.28 3.25 10.89
N TRP A 214 5.22 3.65 10.18
CA TRP A 214 5.28 4.66 9.12
C TRP A 214 5.89 5.99 9.60
N ASP A 215 6.91 6.46 8.89
CA ASP A 215 7.59 7.73 9.14
C ASP A 215 6.93 8.86 8.35
N ILE A 216 6.52 8.54 7.12
CA ILE A 216 5.82 9.46 6.22
C ILE A 216 4.61 8.72 5.63
N ILE A 217 3.49 9.42 5.55
CA ILE A 217 2.29 8.98 4.85
C ILE A 217 1.87 10.09 3.89
N LEU A 218 1.70 9.77 2.61
CA LEU A 218 1.15 10.68 1.61
C LEU A 218 -0.23 10.18 1.20
N ILE A 219 -1.22 11.06 1.23
CA ILE A 219 -2.59 10.81 0.80
C ILE A 219 -2.83 11.59 -0.49
N ASP A 220 -2.67 10.89 -1.61
CA ASP A 220 -2.92 11.38 -2.97
C ASP A 220 -3.93 10.49 -3.74
N GLY A 221 -4.68 9.69 -3.00
CA GLY A 221 -5.73 8.82 -3.50
C GLY A 221 -6.64 8.42 -2.35
N PRO A 222 -7.84 7.90 -2.64
CA PRO A 222 -8.41 7.65 -3.97
C PRO A 222 -8.84 8.93 -4.72
N ARG A 223 -9.30 8.78 -5.97
CA ARG A 223 -9.58 9.88 -6.92
C ARG A 223 -10.49 11.01 -6.40
N GLY A 224 -11.59 10.73 -5.72
CA GLY A 224 -12.44 11.76 -5.08
C GLY A 224 -13.11 12.83 -5.98
N TYR A 225 -12.99 12.80 -7.31
CA TYR A 225 -13.41 13.92 -8.18
C TYR A 225 -14.92 14.05 -8.45
N PHE A 226 -15.75 13.11 -8.01
CA PHE A 226 -17.21 13.16 -8.21
C PHE A 226 -17.97 12.47 -7.07
N PRO A 227 -19.27 12.77 -6.85
CA PRO A 227 -20.01 12.31 -5.66
C PRO A 227 -20.00 10.80 -5.43
N ALA A 228 -20.09 10.00 -6.49
CA ALA A 228 -20.07 8.53 -6.40
C ALA A 228 -18.67 7.91 -6.35
N ALA A 229 -17.61 8.72 -6.51
CA ALA A 229 -16.23 8.24 -6.45
C ALA A 229 -15.85 7.88 -5.01
N PRO A 230 -14.90 6.96 -4.82
CA PRO A 230 -14.24 6.82 -3.54
C PRO A 230 -13.53 8.13 -3.18
N GLY A 231 -13.83 8.68 -2.00
CA GLY A 231 -13.20 9.89 -1.50
C GLY A 231 -12.12 9.59 -0.45
N ARG A 232 -11.27 10.57 -0.12
CA ARG A 232 -10.10 10.40 0.74
C ARG A 232 -10.41 10.28 2.25
N MET A 233 -11.69 10.22 2.66
CA MET A 233 -12.11 10.07 4.07
C MET A 233 -11.42 8.91 4.78
N THR A 234 -11.50 7.70 4.21
CA THR A 234 -10.96 6.49 4.82
C THR A 234 -9.43 6.48 4.84
N ALA A 235 -8.79 7.02 3.80
CA ALA A 235 -7.34 7.19 3.74
C ALA A 235 -6.84 8.14 4.85
N ILE A 236 -7.49 9.31 5.02
CA ILE A 236 -7.14 10.29 6.05
C ILE A 236 -7.36 9.73 7.45
N PHE A 237 -8.51 9.08 7.70
CA PHE A 237 -8.79 8.43 8.98
C PHE A 237 -7.76 7.35 9.30
N THR A 238 -7.50 6.45 8.34
CA THR A 238 -6.56 5.33 8.47
C THR A 238 -5.14 5.84 8.72
N ALA A 239 -4.68 6.86 7.99
CA ALA A 239 -3.38 7.49 8.24
C ALA A 239 -3.28 8.08 9.65
N GLY A 240 -4.34 8.74 10.11
CA GLY A 240 -4.44 9.27 11.47
C GLY A 240 -4.32 8.18 12.54
N VAL A 241 -4.91 7.00 12.31
CA VAL A 241 -4.81 5.85 13.21
C VAL A 241 -3.45 5.17 13.13
N LEU A 242 -2.89 4.96 11.93
CA LEU A 242 -1.56 4.36 11.73
C LEU A 242 -0.48 5.20 12.42
N ALA A 243 -0.49 6.52 12.21
CA ALA A 243 0.46 7.44 12.84
C ALA A 243 0.43 7.38 14.38
N ARG A 244 -0.77 7.20 14.95
CA ARG A 244 -0.98 7.18 16.41
C ARG A 244 -0.78 5.81 17.04
N SER A 245 -1.11 4.73 16.33
CA SER A 245 -1.13 3.35 16.83
C SER A 245 0.19 2.61 16.64
N LYS A 246 1.12 3.18 15.86
CA LYS A 246 2.37 2.50 15.50
C LYS A 246 3.21 2.03 16.69
N ARG A 247 3.82 0.86 16.53
CA ARG A 247 4.71 0.24 17.52
C ARG A 247 6.15 0.44 17.08
N GLY A 248 6.96 1.13 17.89
CA GLY A 248 8.32 1.52 17.51
C GLY A 248 8.38 2.66 16.47
N GLY A 249 9.58 2.86 15.90
CA GLY A 249 9.90 4.00 15.04
C GLY A 249 10.05 5.32 15.80
N VAL A 250 10.19 6.41 15.05
CA VAL A 250 10.20 7.77 15.64
C VAL A 250 8.82 8.14 16.17
N ASP A 251 8.74 8.99 17.19
CA ASP A 251 7.47 9.36 17.83
C ASP A 251 6.51 10.16 16.93
N LYS A 252 7.02 10.75 15.84
CA LYS A 252 6.25 11.61 14.93
C LYS A 252 6.12 10.95 13.57
N THR A 253 4.97 11.10 12.93
CA THR A 253 4.75 10.72 11.53
C THR A 253 4.37 11.98 10.75
N HIS A 254 5.04 12.20 9.63
CA HIS A 254 4.66 13.25 8.69
C HIS A 254 3.49 12.74 7.83
N VAL A 255 2.37 13.43 7.83
CA VAL A 255 1.21 13.09 7.02
C VAL A 255 0.96 14.23 6.03
N PHE A 256 1.01 13.92 4.75
CA PHE A 256 0.73 14.85 3.66
C PHE A 256 -0.63 14.53 3.05
N VAL A 257 -1.44 15.55 2.82
CA VAL A 257 -2.75 15.42 2.18
C VAL A 257 -2.78 16.38 0.99
N HIS A 258 -2.84 15.82 -0.22
CA HIS A 258 -2.93 16.60 -1.44
C HIS A 258 -4.39 17.01 -1.71
N GLU A 259 -4.61 18.08 -2.47
CA GLU A 259 -5.93 18.69 -2.73
C GLU A 259 -6.67 19.07 -1.44
N ILE A 260 -5.94 19.61 -0.46
CA ILE A 260 -6.43 19.94 0.89
C ILE A 260 -7.55 20.99 0.91
N GLU A 261 -7.72 21.73 -0.18
CA GLU A 261 -8.78 22.72 -0.37
C GLU A 261 -10.14 22.11 -0.63
N ARG A 262 -10.20 20.84 -1.07
CA ARG A 262 -11.47 20.11 -1.24
C ARG A 262 -12.12 19.84 0.11
N GLU A 263 -13.45 19.83 0.12
CA GLU A 263 -14.23 19.75 1.36
C GLU A 263 -13.93 18.48 2.18
N VAL A 264 -13.86 17.34 1.50
CA VAL A 264 -13.56 16.03 2.11
C VAL A 264 -12.22 16.07 2.84
N GLU A 265 -11.18 16.50 2.13
CA GLU A 265 -9.81 16.54 2.61
C GLU A 265 -9.68 17.52 3.77
N LYS A 266 -10.20 18.73 3.63
CA LYS A 266 -10.16 19.75 4.67
C LYS A 266 -10.85 19.28 5.95
N LEU A 267 -12.10 18.81 5.84
CA LEU A 267 -12.91 18.44 6.99
C LEU A 267 -12.33 17.20 7.69
N CYS A 268 -11.98 16.15 6.94
CA CYS A 268 -11.41 14.94 7.53
C CYS A 268 -10.00 15.16 8.08
N SER A 269 -9.18 16.03 7.48
CA SER A 269 -7.84 16.32 8.01
C SER A 269 -7.91 17.12 9.31
N ASP A 270 -8.77 18.13 9.37
CA ASP A 270 -8.99 18.90 10.60
C ASP A 270 -9.50 18.01 11.74
N GLU A 271 -10.34 17.00 11.46
CA GLU A 271 -10.89 16.08 12.47
C GLU A 271 -9.92 14.93 12.86
N PHE A 272 -9.24 14.30 11.90
CA PHE A 272 -8.47 13.06 12.15
C PHE A 272 -6.96 13.28 12.21
N LEU A 273 -6.44 14.35 11.59
CA LEU A 273 -5.02 14.73 11.71
C LEU A 273 -4.83 15.87 12.71
N CYS A 274 -5.90 16.58 13.05
CA CYS A 274 -5.96 17.75 13.91
C CYS A 274 -5.36 18.99 13.30
N ARG A 275 -6.14 20.08 13.31
CA ARG A 275 -5.70 21.40 12.87
C ARG A 275 -4.40 21.84 13.57
N ASP A 276 -4.27 21.56 14.86
CA ASP A 276 -3.10 21.93 15.66
C ASP A 276 -1.81 21.20 15.24
N ASN A 277 -1.92 20.08 14.51
CA ASN A 277 -0.77 19.36 13.97
C ASN A 277 -0.39 19.85 12.55
N LEU A 278 -1.13 20.78 11.95
CA LEU A 278 -0.81 21.35 10.63
C LEU A 278 0.44 22.23 10.75
N VAL A 279 1.51 21.81 10.07
CA VAL A 279 2.79 22.54 10.04
C VAL A 279 2.78 23.60 8.95
N GLU A 280 2.33 23.23 7.75
CA GLU A 280 2.23 24.15 6.63
C GLU A 280 1.18 23.70 5.62
N THR A 281 0.71 24.67 4.82
CA THR A 281 0.01 24.41 3.57
C THR A 281 0.86 25.01 2.44
N LYS A 282 1.24 24.18 1.48
CA LYS A 282 1.95 24.59 0.26
C LYS A 282 1.00 24.39 -0.90
N GLU A 283 0.42 25.48 -1.39
CA GLU A 283 -0.61 25.42 -2.43
C GLU A 283 -1.75 24.49 -2.00
N ASN A 284 -1.93 23.35 -2.67
CA ASN A 284 -2.99 22.40 -2.40
C ASN A 284 -2.53 21.23 -1.52
N LEU A 285 -1.30 21.27 -0.99
CA LEU A 285 -0.74 20.25 -0.11
C LEU A 285 -0.76 20.69 1.36
N GLY A 286 -1.48 19.96 2.21
CA GLY A 286 -1.40 20.09 3.66
C GLY A 286 -0.32 19.18 4.26
N HIS A 287 0.57 19.72 5.09
CA HIS A 287 1.58 18.97 5.83
C HIS A 287 1.28 18.94 7.32
N PHE A 288 0.99 17.75 7.85
CA PHE A 288 0.74 17.51 9.26
C PHE A 288 1.88 16.73 9.91
N VAL A 289 2.11 16.96 11.20
CA VAL A 289 3.03 16.17 12.01
C VAL A 289 2.27 15.57 13.19
N VAL A 290 1.92 14.29 13.05
CA VAL A 290 1.08 13.58 14.02
C VAL A 290 1.96 12.79 14.97
N SER A 291 1.76 13.00 16.26
CA SER A 291 2.50 12.27 17.30
C SER A 291 1.82 10.94 17.63
N LYS A 292 2.62 9.92 17.92
CA LYS A 292 2.17 8.65 18.47
C LYS A 292 1.36 8.88 19.76
N MET A 293 0.30 8.09 19.94
CA MET A 293 -0.52 8.12 21.14
C MET A 293 -0.40 6.80 21.91
N THR A 294 -0.41 6.91 23.24
CA THR A 294 -0.62 5.75 24.11
C THR A 294 -2.11 5.55 24.30
N ALA A 295 -2.60 4.30 24.39
CA ALA A 295 -4.02 4.01 24.62
C ALA A 295 -4.62 4.70 25.86
N ALA A 296 -3.79 5.10 26.85
CA ALA A 296 -4.20 5.85 28.03
C ALA A 296 -4.45 7.36 27.80
N ARG A 297 -4.01 7.94 26.68
CA ARG A 297 -4.00 9.41 26.44
C ARG A 297 -5.29 9.96 25.78
N GLY A 298 -6.33 9.15 25.63
CA GLY A 298 -7.66 9.62 25.24
C GLY A 298 -8.30 8.83 24.10
N PHE A 299 -9.61 9.02 23.95
CA PHE A 299 -10.44 8.35 22.93
C PHE A 299 -10.69 9.24 21.70
N GLU A 300 -10.12 10.45 21.66
CA GLU A 300 -10.40 11.44 20.62
C GLU A 300 -9.14 11.76 19.84
N PHE A 301 -9.28 12.00 18.53
CA PHE A 301 -8.16 12.35 17.67
C PHE A 301 -7.52 13.68 18.06
N CYS A 302 -8.37 14.67 18.39
CA CYS A 302 -8.00 16.05 18.67
C CYS A 302 -8.58 16.50 20.01
N PRO A 303 -8.00 16.05 21.15
CA PRO A 303 -8.48 16.46 22.46
C PRO A 303 -8.25 17.96 22.64
N THR A 304 -9.22 18.64 23.26
CA THR A 304 -9.05 20.05 23.63
C THR A 304 -7.86 20.20 24.60
N PRO A 305 -7.02 21.23 24.45
CA PRO A 305 -5.95 21.49 25.41
C PRO A 305 -6.55 21.64 26.82
N ILE A 306 -6.09 20.81 27.76
CA ILE A 306 -6.43 21.01 29.17
C ILE A 306 -5.67 22.25 29.63
N HIS A 307 -6.34 23.39 29.69
CA HIS A 307 -5.82 24.53 30.42
C HIS A 307 -5.74 24.14 31.89
N HIS A 308 -4.53 23.84 32.36
CA HIS A 308 -4.25 23.82 33.80
C HIS A 308 -4.43 25.25 34.32
N SER A 309 -5.64 25.55 34.78
CA SER A 309 -5.88 26.65 35.70
C SER A 309 -5.06 26.35 36.96
N HIS A 310 -3.88 26.93 37.05
CA HIS A 310 -3.22 27.12 38.33
C HIS A 310 -4.13 28.03 39.16
N ARG A 311 -4.93 27.43 40.06
CA ARG A 311 -5.45 28.15 41.22
C ARG A 311 -4.26 28.42 42.13
N ASN A 312 -3.90 29.70 42.24
CA ASN A 312 -3.25 30.23 43.43
C ASN A 312 -4.23 30.23 44.60
#